data_AF-A0A3G5BS13-F1
#
_entry.id   AF-A0A3G5BS13-F1
#
_cell.length_a   1.000
_cell.length_b   1.000
_cell.length_c   1.000
_cell.angle_alpha   90.00
_cell.angle_beta   90.00
_cell.angle_gamma   90.00
#
_symmetry.space_group_name_H-M   'P 1'
#
loop_
_entity.id
_entity.type
_entity.pdbx_description
1 polymer ?
#
loop_
_entity_poly.entity_id
_entity_poly.type
_entity_poly.pdbx_seq_one_letter_code
_entity_poly.pdbx_strand_id
1 'polypeptide(L)' 'IVFRNAIEHNDVEIVAVNDPFIEPHYAAYMLKYDSTHGQFKGDIKVDGNNLTVNGKTVRFHMEKDPA' A
#
# COMPACT_ATOMS: atom_id res chain seq x y z
N ILE A 1 4.70 7.77 -0.96
CA ILE A 1 6.16 7.89 -1.22
C ILE A 1 6.98 6.89 -0.40
N VAL A 2 6.99 6.96 0.95
CA VAL A 2 7.77 6.03 1.80
C VAL A 2 7.47 4.57 1.46
N PHE A 3 6.19 4.20 1.34
CA PHE A 3 5.79 2.86 0.92
C PHE A 3 6.43 2.43 -0.41
N ARG A 4 6.42 3.31 -1.43
CA ARG A 4 6.98 3.02 -2.76
C ARG A 4 8.49 2.82 -2.73
N ASN A 5 9.22 3.57 -1.91
CA ASN A 5 10.66 3.37 -1.76
C ASN A 5 10.94 2.07 -1.00
N ALA A 6 10.28 1.85 0.13
CA ALA A 6 10.52 0.68 0.98
C ALA A 6 10.31 -0.66 0.25
N ILE A 7 9.33 -0.76 -0.64
CA ILE A 7 9.11 -2.00 -1.42
C ILE A 7 10.15 -2.26 -2.52
N GLU A 8 10.97 -1.28 -2.87
CA GLU A 8 12.13 -1.46 -3.79
C GLU A 8 13.40 -1.86 -3.02
N HIS A 9 13.40 -1.72 -1.70
CA HIS A 9 14.51 -2.02 -0.81
C HIS A 9 14.36 -3.42 -0.20
N ASN A 10 15.28 -4.33 -0.52
CA ASN A 10 15.20 -5.74 -0.07
C ASN A 10 15.43 -5.94 1.44
N ASP A 11 15.97 -4.94 2.12
CA ASP A 11 16.24 -4.90 3.56
C ASP A 11 15.03 -4.43 4.38
N VAL A 12 13.96 -3.98 3.73
CA VAL A 12 12.74 -3.50 4.39
C VAL A 12 11.53 -4.30 3.92
N GLU A 13 10.69 -4.71 4.86
CA GLU A 13 9.42 -5.35 4.57
C GLU A 13 8.27 -4.57 5.20
N ILE A 14 7.34 -4.10 4.38
CA ILE A 14 6.11 -3.50 4.87
C ILE A 14 5.09 -4.61 5.11
N VAL A 15 4.74 -4.82 6.37
CA VAL A 15 3.79 -5.87 6.78
C VAL A 15 2.36 -5.36 6.97
N ALA A 16 2.19 -4.05 7.23
CA ALA A 16 0.89 -3.44 7.46
C ALA A 16 0.88 -1.94 7.15
N VAL A 17 -0.29 -1.40 6.82
CA VAL A 17 -0.60 0.03 6.68
C VAL A 17 -1.92 0.29 7.39
N ASN A 18 -2.04 1.47 8.01
CA ASN A 18 -3.29 1.94 8.61
C ASN A 18 -3.67 3.30 8.03
N ASP A 19 -4.89 3.42 7.49
CA ASP A 19 -5.50 4.70 7.12
C ASP A 19 -7.01 4.67 7.43
N PRO A 20 -7.49 5.43 8.42
CA PRO A 20 -8.88 5.39 8.85
C PRO A 20 -9.89 6.01 7.88
N PHE A 21 -9.43 6.65 6.80
CA PHE A 21 -10.29 7.37 5.87
C PHE A 21 -10.28 6.82 4.45
N ILE A 22 -9.42 5.81 4.19
CA ILE A 22 -9.19 5.30 2.85
C ILE A 22 -9.45 3.80 2.83
N GLU A 23 -10.35 3.36 1.94
CA GLU A 23 -10.56 1.94 1.70
C GLU A 23 -9.41 1.32 0.87
N PRO A 24 -9.13 0.01 1.02
CA PRO A 24 -8.03 -0.66 0.30
C PRO A 24 -8.07 -0.47 -1.22
N HIS A 25 -9.24 -0.48 -1.85
CA HIS A 25 -9.36 -0.24 -3.28
C HIS A 25 -8.91 1.17 -3.68
N TYR A 26 -9.23 2.18 -2.87
CA TYR A 26 -8.81 3.54 -3.13
C TYR A 26 -7.32 3.74 -2.82
N ALA A 27 -6.81 3.10 -1.76
CA ALA A 27 -5.39 3.06 -1.46
C ALA A 27 -4.57 2.43 -2.60
N ALA A 28 -5.05 1.33 -3.20
CA ALA A 28 -4.43 0.72 -4.38
C ALA A 28 -4.39 1.67 -5.58
N TYR A 29 -5.47 2.42 -5.82
CA TYR A 29 -5.52 3.43 -6.87
C TYR A 29 -4.50 4.55 -6.63
N MET A 30 -4.46 5.14 -5.42
CA MET A 30 -3.49 6.18 -5.06
C MET A 30 -2.05 5.67 -5.10
N LEU A 31 -1.84 4.41 -4.71
CA LEU A 31 -0.54 3.78 -4.81
C LEU A 31 -0.13 3.59 -6.27
N LYS A 32 -1.08 3.29 -7.17
CA LYS A 32 -0.81 3.09 -8.59
C LYS A 32 -0.53 4.40 -9.33
N TYR A 33 -1.27 5.47 -9.03
CA TYR A 33 -1.21 6.74 -9.75
C TYR A 33 -0.72 7.87 -8.83
N ASP A 34 0.45 8.43 -9.13
CA ASP A 34 1.02 9.60 -8.46
C ASP A 34 1.35 10.64 -9.53
N SER A 35 0.86 11.88 -9.36
CA SER A 35 1.00 12.94 -10.38
C SER A 35 2.43 13.45 -10.52
N THR A 36 3.27 13.31 -9.49
CA THR A 36 4.66 13.80 -9.48
C THR A 36 5.63 12.69 -9.85
N HIS A 37 5.44 11.49 -9.29
CA HIS A 37 6.35 10.35 -9.46
C HIS A 37 5.90 9.37 -10.56
N GLY A 38 4.74 9.64 -11.18
CA GLY A 38 4.17 8.80 -12.21
C GLY A 38 3.54 7.51 -11.68
N GLN A 39 3.32 6.58 -12.59
CA GLN A 39 2.70 5.30 -12.28
C GLN A 39 3.66 4.38 -11.53
N PHE A 40 3.13 3.68 -10.53
CA PHE A 40 3.86 2.63 -9.86
C PHE A 40 4.10 1.45 -10.81
N LYS A 41 5.34 0.95 -10.86
CA LYS A 41 5.77 -0.08 -11.83
C LYS A 41 5.50 -1.51 -11.38
N GLY A 42 5.20 -1.73 -10.10
CA GLY A 42 4.92 -3.06 -9.56
C GLY A 42 3.45 -3.48 -9.70
N ASP A 43 3.18 -4.75 -9.41
CA ASP A 43 1.83 -5.30 -9.38
C ASP A 43 1.14 -4.88 -8.07
N ILE A 44 -0.09 -4.38 -8.17
CA ILE A 44 -0.93 -4.05 -7.01
C ILE A 44 -2.27 -4.75 -7.21
N LYS A 45 -2.67 -5.54 -6.22
CA LYS A 45 -3.97 -6.21 -6.15
C LYS A 45 -4.61 -5.96 -4.81
N VAL A 46 -5.93 -5.83 -4.80
CA VAL A 46 -6.70 -5.82 -3.57
C VAL A 46 -7.14 -7.26 -3.30
N ASP A 47 -6.79 -7.78 -2.13
CA ASP A 47 -7.16 -9.13 -1.70
C ASP A 47 -8.04 -9.02 -0.46
N GLY A 48 -9.37 -9.02 -0.69
CA GLY A 48 -10.36 -8.72 0.35
C GLY A 48 -10.12 -7.34 0.96
N ASN A 49 -9.74 -7.34 2.24
CA ASN A 49 -9.44 -6.12 2.99
C ASN A 49 -7.94 -5.74 2.98
N ASN A 50 -7.10 -6.50 2.28
CA ASN A 50 -5.65 -6.29 2.27
C ASN A 50 -5.15 -5.86 0.89
N LEU A 51 -3.89 -5.45 0.84
CA LEU A 51 -3.20 -5.13 -0.41
C LEU A 51 -2.13 -6.17 -0.69
N THR A 52 -2.10 -6.74 -1.88
CA THR A 52 -0.97 -7.54 -2.36
C THR A 52 -0.15 -6.70 -3.32
N VAL A 53 1.12 -6.45 -2.98
CA VAL A 53 2.06 -5.64 -3.78
C VAL A 53 3.27 -6.49 -4.13
N ASN A 54 3.57 -6.64 -5.43
CA ASN A 54 4.66 -7.51 -5.93
C ASN A 54 4.61 -8.94 -5.37
N GLY A 55 3.40 -9.49 -5.18
CA GLY A 55 3.19 -10.82 -4.61
C GLY A 55 3.33 -10.92 -3.08
N LYS A 56 3.63 -9.81 -2.38
CA LYS A 56 3.64 -9.75 -0.90
C LYS A 56 2.35 -9.16 -0.38
N THR A 57 1.72 -9.82 0.59
CA THR A 57 0.50 -9.33 1.23
C THR A 57 0.82 -8.35 2.37
N VAL A 58 0.22 -7.16 2.29
CA VAL A 58 0.27 -6.09 3.27
C VAL A 58 -1.09 -5.96 3.91
N ARG A 59 -1.14 -6.06 5.25
CA ARG A 59 -2.38 -5.88 6.00
C ARG A 59 -2.84 -4.43 5.92
N PHE A 60 -4.11 -4.20 5.64
CA PHE A 60 -4.66 -2.85 5.64
C PHE A 60 -5.63 -2.68 6.79
N HIS A 61 -5.38 -1.66 7.62
CA HIS A 61 -6.22 -1.29 8.75
C HIS A 61 -6.87 0.07 8.46
N MET A 62 -8.05 0.28 9.05
CA MET A 62 -8.79 1.54 8.96
C MET A 62 -9.15 2.04 10.36
N GLU A 63 -8.23 1.86 11.30
CA GLU A 63 -8.44 2.22 12.70
C GLU A 63 -8.04 3.67 12.96
N LYS A 64 -8.97 4.44 13.52
CA LYS A 64 -8.74 5.86 13.85
C LYS A 64 -7.94 6.01 15.14
N ASP A 65 -8.18 5.13 16.10
CA ASP A 65 -7.41 5.06 17.32
C ASP A 65 -6.25 4.09 17.12
N PRO A 66 -4.99 4.54 17.23
CA PRO A 66 -3.82 3.68 17.07
C PRO A 66 -3.49 2.83 18.31
N ALA A 67 -4.17 3.08 19.44
CA ALA A 67 -3.89 2.45 20.74
C ALA A 67 -4.48 1.04 20.89
#